data_AF-A0A812IJG6-F1
#
_entry.id   AF-A0A812IJG6-F1
#
_cell.length_a   1.000
_cell.length_b   1.000
_cell.length_c   1.000
_cell.angle_alpha   90.00
_cell.angle_beta   90.00
_cell.angle_gamma   90.00
#
_symmetry.space_group_name_H-M   'P 1'
#
loop_
_entity.id
_entity.type
_entity.pdbx_description
1 polymer ?
#
loop_
_entity_poly.entity_id
_entity_poly.type
_entity_poly.pdbx_seq_one_letter_code
_entity_poly.pdbx_strand_id
1 'polypeptide(L)'
;MNQDGADISLQDALDATNSQVIRQMKKPNIVDIPVGPVLPTHLPIQPVGAAPPRLRHAFDVVGEVEFSHSKKEELNHYARDGAFQRFPEPFGFQRNPDVGVEMQLALIPNSERSKFYLVKHFIFKEQDWPERLIKEALRNLMSDVVPALPVDDFPLTLVDVDPTNILEKFFPHFNEKALGMHGVPNVGKTPLARIVAMAMSRDRPDIFDDGTLSEQPPRKIKGFCDVGNTVLTKERWGAAKFPQGQMRFYVSNELQSEAEPLSRSSGNSISHKTFLEILEPAWMKGTGVSDITAVLKRTCLLVFTDNYIYYRPATDKQVWVERILLDDSKSVLRQSSGPKYNQYRTGYRAPADPAHVEWERAWMASVMDNRG
;
A
#
# COMPACT_ATOMS: atom_id res chain seq x y z
N MET A 1 -18.37 15.43 51.92
CA MET A 1 -18.31 16.53 50.92
C MET A 1 -18.93 15.97 49.66
N ASN A 2 -20.09 16.49 49.22
CA ASN A 2 -20.70 16.08 47.96
C ASN A 2 -19.91 16.73 46.83
N GLN A 3 -19.20 15.93 46.04
CA GLN A 3 -18.58 16.41 44.80
C GLN A 3 -19.66 16.61 43.74
N ASP A 4 -19.56 17.71 43.02
CA ASP A 4 -20.43 18.03 41.89
C ASP A 4 -20.12 17.09 40.71
N GLY A 5 -21.15 16.60 40.02
CA GLY A 5 -21.01 15.69 38.88
C GLY A 5 -20.38 16.35 37.64
N ALA A 6 -20.16 17.67 37.69
CA ALA A 6 -19.47 18.44 36.66
C ALA A 6 -17.95 18.19 36.61
N ASP A 7 -17.35 17.65 37.68
CA ASP A 7 -15.89 17.48 37.80
C ASP A 7 -15.38 16.11 37.31
N ILE A 8 -16.24 15.28 36.72
CA ILE A 8 -15.85 13.94 36.25
C ILE A 8 -15.07 14.09 34.95
N SER A 9 -13.77 13.84 35.01
CA SER A 9 -12.93 13.83 33.82
C SER A 9 -13.13 12.56 33.00
N LEU A 10 -12.74 12.60 31.71
CA LEU A 10 -12.67 11.40 30.86
C LEU A 10 -11.84 10.29 31.52
N GLN A 11 -10.77 10.66 32.23
CA GLN A 11 -9.91 9.72 32.93
C GLN A 11 -10.66 9.08 34.12
N ASP A 12 -11.52 9.81 34.83
CA ASP A 12 -12.33 9.25 35.93
C ASP A 12 -13.39 8.27 35.41
N ALA A 13 -14.05 8.60 34.29
CA ALA A 13 -15.01 7.69 33.65
C ALA A 13 -14.32 6.44 33.07
N LEU A 14 -13.13 6.61 32.47
CA LEU A 14 -12.30 5.52 32.00
C LEU A 14 -11.77 4.69 33.16
N ASP A 15 -11.35 5.27 34.27
CA ASP A 15 -10.81 4.53 35.41
C ASP A 15 -11.91 3.78 36.17
N ALA A 16 -13.12 4.35 36.27
CA ALA A 16 -14.30 3.68 36.80
C ALA A 16 -14.73 2.47 35.93
N THR A 17 -14.49 2.53 34.62
CA THR A 17 -14.86 1.46 33.68
C THR A 17 -13.72 0.46 33.41
N ASN A 18 -12.47 0.91 33.39
CA ASN A 18 -11.25 0.10 33.17
C ASN A 18 -10.82 -0.69 34.41
N SER A 19 -11.08 -0.17 35.62
CA SER A 19 -10.84 -0.91 36.88
C SER A 19 -11.76 -2.13 37.00
N GLN A 20 -12.84 -2.18 36.22
CA GLN A 20 -13.68 -3.36 36.03
C GLN A 20 -13.21 -4.13 34.79
N VAL A 21 -12.08 -4.83 34.94
CA VAL A 21 -11.43 -5.70 33.95
C VAL A 21 -12.39 -6.24 32.90
N ILE A 22 -12.03 -6.01 31.62
CA ILE A 22 -12.52 -6.65 30.39
C ILE A 22 -13.12 -8.03 30.67
N ARG A 23 -14.41 -8.05 31.00
CA ARG A 23 -15.25 -9.22 31.00
C ARG A 23 -16.33 -8.95 29.97
N GLN A 24 -16.68 -9.99 29.23
CA GLN A 24 -17.85 -9.98 28.36
C GLN A 24 -19.07 -9.57 29.21
N MET A 25 -19.54 -8.33 29.06
CA MET A 25 -20.61 -7.80 29.90
C MET A 25 -21.94 -8.41 29.46
N LYS A 26 -22.42 -9.39 30.23
CA LYS A 26 -23.73 -10.06 30.01
C LYS A 26 -24.90 -9.36 30.74
N LYS A 27 -24.63 -8.26 31.46
CA LYS A 27 -25.62 -7.51 32.26
C LYS A 27 -25.37 -5.99 32.11
N PRO A 28 -26.42 -5.15 32.03
CA PRO A 28 -26.35 -3.69 32.18
C PRO A 28 -25.72 -3.33 33.53
N ASN A 29 -24.74 -2.45 33.51
CA ASN A 29 -24.01 -2.01 34.69
C ASN A 29 -24.49 -0.61 35.08
N ILE A 30 -24.87 -0.42 36.34
CA ILE A 30 -25.24 0.89 36.88
C ILE A 30 -23.97 1.41 37.57
N VAL A 31 -23.41 2.51 37.07
CA VAL A 31 -22.21 3.11 37.66
C VAL A 31 -22.66 4.10 38.73
N ASP A 32 -22.27 3.85 39.98
CA ASP A 32 -22.50 4.78 41.10
C ASP A 32 -21.54 5.97 40.99
N ILE A 33 -21.98 6.97 40.23
CA ILE A 33 -21.29 8.24 40.03
C ILE A 33 -21.87 9.27 41.04
N PRO A 34 -21.08 10.26 41.54
CA PRO A 34 -21.60 11.33 42.38
C PRO A 34 -22.83 12.02 41.76
N VAL A 35 -23.83 12.29 42.58
CA VAL A 35 -25.10 12.89 42.15
C VAL A 35 -24.87 14.36 41.78
N GLY A 36 -24.86 14.66 40.47
CA GLY A 36 -24.79 16.01 39.92
C GLY A 36 -25.15 16.04 38.43
N PRO A 37 -25.43 17.23 37.85
CA PRO A 37 -25.84 17.34 36.45
C PRO A 37 -24.69 16.98 35.49
N VAL A 38 -24.80 15.83 34.82
CA VAL A 38 -23.91 15.45 33.71
C VAL A 38 -24.51 15.97 32.41
N LEU A 39 -23.91 16.98 31.80
CA LEU A 39 -24.35 17.52 30.51
C LEU A 39 -23.80 16.65 29.36
N PRO A 40 -24.54 16.48 28.24
CA PRO A 40 -24.04 15.77 27.07
C PRO A 40 -22.69 16.29 26.54
N THR A 41 -22.37 17.57 26.77
CA THR A 41 -21.08 18.20 26.43
C THR A 41 -19.90 17.72 27.28
N HIS A 42 -20.16 17.06 28.42
CA HIS A 42 -19.13 16.46 29.27
C HIS A 42 -18.67 15.08 28.75
N LEU A 43 -19.38 14.52 27.75
CA LEU A 43 -19.03 13.26 27.11
C LEU A 43 -18.26 13.53 25.79
N PRO A 44 -17.24 12.73 25.44
CA PRO A 44 -16.50 12.92 24.19
C PRO A 44 -17.40 12.60 22.98
N ILE A 45 -17.87 13.64 22.28
CA ILE A 45 -18.62 13.50 21.02
C ILE A 45 -17.62 13.61 19.86
N GLN A 46 -17.32 12.50 19.18
CA GLN A 46 -16.61 12.57 17.89
C GLN A 46 -17.62 12.81 16.75
N PRO A 47 -17.42 13.82 15.90
CA PRO A 47 -18.26 14.02 14.72
C PRO A 47 -18.01 12.91 13.68
N VAL A 48 -19.08 12.27 13.22
CA VAL A 48 -19.09 11.12 12.27
C VAL A 48 -18.73 11.53 10.82
N GLY A 49 -18.19 12.74 10.60
CA GLY A 49 -18.21 13.42 9.30
C GLY A 49 -16.95 13.35 8.42
N ALA A 50 -15.80 12.85 8.88
CA ALA A 50 -14.57 12.87 8.07
C ALA A 50 -13.79 11.56 8.22
N ALA A 51 -13.78 10.76 7.14
CA ALA A 51 -12.98 9.54 6.84
C ALA A 51 -12.67 8.60 8.03
N PRO A 52 -13.07 7.32 8.01
CA PRO A 52 -13.08 6.49 9.21
C PRO A 52 -11.66 6.33 9.78
N PRO A 53 -11.32 6.91 10.94
CA PRO A 53 -10.37 6.23 11.80
C PRO A 53 -10.99 4.87 12.10
N ARG A 54 -10.17 3.83 12.28
CA ARG A 54 -10.66 2.50 12.70
C ARG A 54 -11.51 2.70 13.97
N LEU A 55 -12.82 2.83 13.82
CA LEU A 55 -13.76 3.15 14.88
C LEU A 55 -13.78 1.93 15.80
N ARG A 56 -12.96 1.98 16.85
CA ARG A 56 -12.94 0.96 17.90
C ARG A 56 -14.13 1.13 18.83
N HIS A 57 -14.56 2.39 19.01
CA HIS A 57 -15.59 2.79 19.96
C HIS A 57 -16.48 3.87 19.34
N ALA A 58 -17.78 3.77 19.52
CA ALA A 58 -18.74 4.83 19.22
C ALA A 58 -19.68 5.03 20.41
N PHE A 59 -20.07 6.27 20.68
CA PHE A 59 -20.99 6.62 21.76
C PHE A 59 -22.24 7.27 21.18
N ASP A 60 -23.41 6.86 21.66
CA ASP A 60 -24.71 7.47 21.37
C ASP A 60 -25.37 7.90 22.68
N VAL A 61 -25.63 9.20 22.82
CA VAL A 61 -26.21 9.79 24.03
C VAL A 61 -27.66 10.13 23.73
N VAL A 62 -28.55 9.34 24.31
CA VAL A 62 -29.99 9.57 24.26
C VAL A 62 -30.35 10.45 25.45
N GLY A 63 -31.29 11.37 25.24
CA GLY A 63 -31.83 12.25 26.29
C GLY A 63 -32.50 11.51 27.45
N GLU A 64 -33.36 12.20 28.17
CA GLU A 64 -34.04 11.63 29.34
C GLU A 64 -34.89 10.41 28.96
N VAL A 65 -34.65 9.29 29.63
CA VAL A 65 -35.42 8.06 29.54
C VAL A 65 -35.96 7.66 30.91
N GLU A 66 -37.19 7.17 30.94
CA GLU A 66 -37.73 6.49 32.12
C GLU A 66 -37.17 5.07 32.19
N PHE A 67 -36.67 4.69 33.37
CA PHE A 67 -36.07 3.36 33.56
C PHE A 67 -36.64 2.66 34.79
N SER A 68 -37.69 1.88 34.58
CA SER A 68 -38.32 1.08 35.63
C SER A 68 -37.59 -0.24 35.88
N HIS A 69 -37.84 -0.85 37.04
CA HIS A 69 -37.33 -2.18 37.35
C HIS A 69 -37.75 -3.24 36.31
N SER A 70 -38.99 -3.15 35.80
CA SER A 70 -39.47 -4.04 34.74
C SER A 70 -38.68 -3.88 33.44
N LYS A 71 -38.34 -2.63 33.06
CA LYS A 71 -37.53 -2.34 31.87
C LYS A 71 -36.11 -2.88 32.03
N LYS A 72 -35.55 -2.78 33.24
CA LYS A 72 -34.25 -3.39 33.58
C LYS A 72 -34.25 -4.90 33.37
N GLU A 73 -35.26 -5.60 33.89
CA GLU A 73 -35.35 -7.06 33.71
C GLU A 73 -35.53 -7.48 32.24
N GLU A 74 -36.32 -6.71 31.49
CA GLU A 74 -36.48 -6.89 30.04
C GLU A 74 -35.15 -6.76 29.29
N LEU A 75 -34.39 -5.67 29.52
CA LEU A 75 -33.08 -5.49 28.89
C LEU A 75 -32.06 -6.54 29.35
N ASN A 76 -32.08 -6.93 30.63
CA ASN A 76 -31.24 -7.99 31.16
C ASN A 76 -31.51 -9.34 30.48
N HIS A 77 -32.75 -9.61 30.12
CA HIS A 77 -33.13 -10.83 29.43
C HIS A 77 -32.52 -10.84 28.01
N TYR A 78 -32.77 -9.79 27.22
CA TYR A 78 -32.21 -9.67 25.88
C TYR A 78 -30.67 -9.63 25.87
N ALA A 79 -30.05 -8.95 26.83
CA ALA A 79 -28.59 -8.87 26.95
C ALA A 79 -27.94 -10.24 27.23
N ARG A 80 -28.59 -11.07 28.07
CA ARG A 80 -28.11 -12.44 28.37
C ARG A 80 -28.10 -13.33 27.12
N ASP A 81 -29.07 -13.13 26.24
CA ASP A 81 -29.22 -13.88 25.00
C ASP A 81 -28.43 -13.28 23.82
N GLY A 82 -27.70 -12.17 24.05
CA GLY A 82 -27.01 -11.43 22.99
C GLY A 82 -27.94 -10.83 21.94
N ALA A 83 -29.23 -10.70 22.25
CA ALA A 83 -30.28 -10.28 21.33
C ALA A 83 -30.48 -8.75 21.36
N PHE A 84 -29.40 -7.97 21.21
CA PHE A 84 -29.42 -6.50 21.27
C PHE A 84 -30.37 -5.86 20.24
N GLN A 85 -30.59 -6.52 19.11
CA GLN A 85 -31.57 -6.16 18.08
C GLN A 85 -33.03 -6.17 18.56
N ARG A 86 -33.31 -6.80 19.70
CA ARG A 86 -34.65 -6.86 20.31
C ARG A 86 -34.84 -5.81 21.40
N PHE A 87 -33.82 -5.00 21.68
CA PHE A 87 -33.97 -3.93 22.66
C PHE A 87 -35.03 -2.94 22.14
N PRO A 88 -36.02 -2.56 22.96
CA PRO A 88 -37.00 -1.56 22.57
C PRO A 88 -36.32 -0.20 22.36
N GLU A 89 -36.94 0.68 21.60
CA GLU A 89 -36.51 2.07 21.57
C GLU A 89 -36.62 2.69 22.99
N PRO A 90 -35.66 3.56 23.37
CA PRO A 90 -34.50 3.99 22.61
C PRO A 90 -33.23 3.15 22.87
N PHE A 91 -33.33 2.00 23.53
CA PHE A 91 -32.19 1.20 24.00
C PHE A 91 -31.50 0.40 22.90
N GLY A 92 -32.22 0.04 21.83
CA GLY A 92 -31.69 -0.74 20.71
C GLY A 92 -31.07 0.08 19.58
N PHE A 93 -30.71 -0.64 18.51
CA PHE A 93 -30.31 -0.04 17.24
C PHE A 93 -31.56 0.30 16.42
N GLN A 94 -31.55 1.45 15.74
CA GLN A 94 -32.54 1.73 14.69
C GLN A 94 -32.39 0.77 13.49
N ARG A 95 -31.15 0.36 13.22
CA ARG A 95 -30.79 -0.64 12.21
C ARG A 95 -29.63 -1.48 12.70
N ASN A 96 -29.73 -2.80 12.56
CA ASN A 96 -28.65 -3.72 12.95
C ASN A 96 -27.37 -3.44 12.15
N PRO A 97 -26.21 -3.37 12.80
CA PRO A 97 -24.94 -3.24 12.08
C PRO A 97 -24.61 -4.55 11.35
N ASP A 98 -24.04 -4.42 10.15
CA ASP A 98 -23.57 -5.56 9.33
C ASP A 98 -22.23 -6.16 9.84
N VAL A 99 -21.77 -5.72 11.03
CA VAL A 99 -20.50 -6.09 11.65
C VAL A 99 -20.72 -6.50 13.10
N GLY A 100 -19.84 -7.38 13.61
CA GLY A 100 -19.88 -7.79 15.02
C GLY A 100 -19.62 -6.61 15.95
N VAL A 101 -20.58 -6.32 16.82
CA VAL A 101 -20.52 -5.22 17.80
C VAL A 101 -20.76 -5.76 19.20
N GLU A 102 -19.98 -5.29 20.18
CA GLU A 102 -20.33 -5.38 21.59
C GLU A 102 -20.97 -4.07 22.03
N MET A 103 -22.05 -4.15 22.81
CA MET A 103 -22.80 -2.98 23.25
C MET A 103 -22.81 -2.91 24.76
N GLN A 104 -22.49 -1.73 25.30
CA GLN A 104 -22.63 -1.40 26.71
C GLN A 104 -23.66 -0.29 26.86
N LEU A 105 -24.52 -0.41 27.86
CA LEU A 105 -25.49 0.61 28.24
C LEU A 105 -25.13 1.15 29.62
N ALA A 106 -25.06 2.47 29.73
CA ALA A 106 -24.96 3.19 30.98
C ALA A 106 -26.16 4.13 31.14
N LEU A 107 -26.72 4.14 32.35
CA LEU A 107 -27.82 5.03 32.74
C LEU A 107 -27.31 5.99 33.80
N ILE A 108 -27.31 7.28 33.47
CA ILE A 108 -26.81 8.34 34.34
C ILE A 108 -28.02 9.02 34.98
N PRO A 109 -28.18 8.99 36.31
CA PRO A 109 -29.34 9.60 36.97
C PRO A 109 -29.40 11.10 36.71
N ASN A 110 -30.61 11.61 36.47
CA ASN A 110 -30.88 13.05 36.43
C ASN A 110 -31.31 13.55 37.83
N SER A 111 -31.41 14.86 38.00
CA SER A 111 -32.04 15.56 39.12
C SER A 111 -33.42 15.01 39.50
N GLU A 112 -34.19 14.50 38.54
CA GLU A 112 -35.41 13.73 38.78
C GLU A 112 -35.08 12.25 39.00
N ARG A 113 -35.32 11.73 40.21
CA ARG A 113 -34.97 10.35 40.64
C ARG A 113 -35.48 9.21 39.75
N SER A 114 -36.47 9.48 38.89
CA SER A 114 -37.09 8.49 38.00
C SER A 114 -36.59 8.54 36.56
N LYS A 115 -35.74 9.51 36.21
CA LYS A 115 -35.24 9.73 34.86
C LYS A 115 -33.73 9.59 34.77
N PHE A 116 -33.26 9.09 33.64
CA PHE A 116 -31.86 8.83 33.38
C PHE A 116 -31.47 9.36 32.00
N TYR A 117 -30.24 9.80 31.84
CA TYR A 117 -29.61 9.91 30.53
C TYR A 117 -29.07 8.56 30.12
N LEU A 118 -29.38 8.12 28.90
CA LEU A 118 -28.93 6.83 28.38
C LEU A 118 -27.69 7.05 27.51
N VAL A 119 -26.57 6.46 27.91
CA VAL A 119 -25.35 6.41 27.11
C VAL A 119 -25.17 5.00 26.58
N LYS A 120 -25.11 4.88 25.25
CA LYS A 120 -24.77 3.64 24.55
C LYS A 120 -23.32 3.71 24.13
N HIS A 121 -22.58 2.64 24.37
CA HIS A 121 -21.20 2.49 23.94
C HIS A 121 -21.07 1.24 23.07
N PHE A 122 -20.69 1.44 21.81
CA PHE A 122 -20.53 0.40 20.82
C PHE A 122 -19.06 0.12 20.61
N ILE A 123 -18.67 -1.15 20.72
CA ILE A 123 -17.30 -1.62 20.51
C ILE A 123 -17.33 -2.53 19.29
N PHE A 124 -16.71 -2.09 18.20
CA PHE A 124 -16.65 -2.90 16.98
C PHE A 124 -15.49 -3.88 17.10
N LYS A 125 -15.76 -5.18 16.99
CA LYS A 125 -14.70 -6.20 17.02
C LYS A 125 -13.83 -6.02 15.77
N GLU A 126 -12.52 -5.98 15.95
CA GLU A 126 -11.60 -6.14 14.84
C GLU A 126 -11.94 -7.47 14.17
N GLN A 127 -12.16 -7.47 12.86
CA GLN A 127 -12.43 -8.70 12.13
C GLN A 127 -11.20 -9.59 12.32
N ASP A 128 -11.31 -10.61 13.17
CA ASP A 128 -10.27 -11.62 13.31
C ASP A 128 -10.01 -12.17 11.91
N TRP A 129 -8.74 -12.16 11.52
CA TRP A 129 -8.36 -12.70 10.22
C TRP A 129 -8.80 -14.17 10.19
N PRO A 130 -9.58 -14.61 9.20
CA PRO A 130 -9.94 -16.01 9.06
C PRO A 130 -8.69 -16.88 9.25
N GLU A 131 -8.76 -17.87 10.15
CA GLU A 131 -7.61 -18.71 10.51
C GLU A 131 -6.94 -19.31 9.26
N ARG A 132 -7.74 -19.61 8.24
CA ARG A 132 -7.28 -20.03 6.91
C ARG A 132 -6.33 -19.01 6.26
N LEU A 133 -6.68 -17.72 6.27
CA LEU A 133 -5.84 -16.66 5.70
C LEU A 133 -4.53 -16.48 6.50
N ILE A 134 -4.59 -16.62 7.83
CA ILE A 134 -3.38 -16.59 8.66
C ILE A 134 -2.47 -17.77 8.31
N LYS A 135 -3.02 -18.98 8.21
CA LYS A 135 -2.27 -20.19 7.86
C LYS A 135 -1.70 -20.14 6.44
N GLU A 136 -2.45 -19.65 5.45
CA GLU A 136 -1.98 -19.45 4.07
C GLU A 136 -0.85 -18.40 4.04
N ALA A 137 -1.02 -17.26 4.72
CA ALA A 137 0.03 -16.25 4.80
C ALA A 137 1.31 -16.77 5.48
N LEU A 138 1.19 -17.50 6.59
CA LEU A 138 2.32 -18.12 7.29
C LEU A 138 2.97 -19.23 6.46
N ARG A 139 2.18 -20.03 5.73
CA ARG A 139 2.71 -21.06 4.83
C ARG A 139 3.49 -20.43 3.68
N ASN A 140 2.97 -19.35 3.07
CA ASN A 140 3.66 -18.59 2.04
C ASN A 140 4.94 -17.92 2.56
N LEU A 141 4.93 -17.49 3.83
CA LEU A 141 6.12 -16.97 4.52
C LEU A 141 7.17 -18.05 4.80
N MET A 142 6.73 -19.25 5.19
CA MET A 142 7.61 -20.36 5.56
C MET A 142 8.21 -21.08 4.36
N SER A 143 7.55 -21.03 3.20
CA SER A 143 8.00 -21.80 2.05
C SER A 143 9.02 -21.06 1.17
N ASP A 144 9.30 -19.77 1.38
CA ASP A 144 10.11 -18.92 0.47
C ASP A 144 9.64 -18.98 -1.01
N VAL A 145 8.51 -19.62 -1.31
CA VAL A 145 8.03 -19.83 -2.67
C VAL A 145 7.26 -18.59 -3.08
N VAL A 146 8.00 -17.60 -3.57
CA VAL A 146 7.48 -16.79 -4.67
C VAL A 146 7.05 -17.81 -5.74
N PRO A 147 5.76 -17.90 -6.11
CA PRO A 147 5.29 -18.88 -7.10
C PRO A 147 5.85 -18.62 -8.51
N ALA A 148 6.71 -17.63 -8.67
CA ALA A 148 7.43 -17.37 -9.90
C ALA A 148 8.41 -18.52 -10.16
N LEU A 149 8.19 -19.24 -11.26
CA LEU A 149 9.14 -20.23 -11.74
C LEU A 149 10.45 -19.51 -12.10
N PRO A 150 11.62 -20.05 -11.69
CA PRO A 150 12.89 -19.52 -12.15
C PRO A 150 12.93 -19.59 -13.67
N VAL A 151 13.44 -18.52 -14.30
CA VAL A 151 13.69 -18.46 -15.74
C VAL A 151 15.19 -18.58 -15.93
N ASP A 152 15.63 -19.67 -16.55
CA ASP A 152 17.04 -19.98 -16.85
C ASP A 152 17.31 -20.03 -18.37
N ASP A 153 16.27 -19.99 -19.19
CA ASP A 153 16.28 -20.27 -20.63
C ASP A 153 16.05 -19.02 -21.52
N PHE A 154 16.38 -17.82 -21.02
CA PHE A 154 16.16 -16.59 -21.75
C PHE A 154 17.27 -16.34 -22.80
N PRO A 155 16.95 -16.19 -24.11
CA PRO A 155 17.95 -16.23 -25.19
C PRO A 155 18.65 -14.89 -25.45
N LEU A 156 18.22 -13.81 -24.82
CA LEU A 156 18.74 -12.46 -25.07
C LEU A 156 19.62 -12.00 -23.92
N THR A 157 20.62 -11.19 -24.28
CA THR A 157 21.63 -10.61 -23.39
C THR A 157 21.71 -9.09 -23.61
N LEU A 158 22.58 -8.41 -22.86
CA LEU A 158 22.87 -6.99 -23.05
C LEU A 158 23.43 -6.65 -24.45
N VAL A 159 23.96 -7.62 -25.19
CA VAL A 159 24.36 -7.43 -26.60
C VAL A 159 23.15 -7.18 -27.50
N ASP A 160 21.98 -7.68 -27.12
CA ASP A 160 20.78 -7.70 -27.95
C ASP A 160 19.96 -6.40 -27.82
N VAL A 161 20.42 -5.42 -27.02
CA VAL A 161 19.76 -4.12 -26.75
C VAL A 161 20.65 -2.93 -27.13
N ASP A 162 20.03 -1.83 -27.56
CA ASP A 162 20.74 -0.60 -27.93
C ASP A 162 21.01 0.42 -26.79
N PRO A 163 20.18 0.58 -25.74
CA PRO A 163 20.44 1.56 -24.67
C PRO A 163 21.56 1.15 -23.68
N THR A 164 22.56 0.39 -24.10
CA THR A 164 23.66 -0.10 -23.24
C THR A 164 24.44 1.04 -22.58
N ASN A 165 24.63 2.15 -23.28
CA ASN A 165 25.24 3.37 -22.75
C ASN A 165 24.42 4.04 -21.62
N ILE A 166 23.09 3.92 -21.64
CA ILE A 166 22.23 4.40 -20.55
C ILE A 166 22.32 3.43 -19.37
N LEU A 167 22.27 2.13 -19.65
CA LEU A 167 22.33 1.11 -18.61
C LEU A 167 23.67 1.15 -17.86
N GLU A 168 24.79 1.43 -18.55
CA GLU A 168 26.11 1.64 -17.95
C GLU A 168 26.07 2.64 -16.79
N LYS A 169 25.29 3.73 -16.94
CA LYS A 169 25.10 4.75 -15.90
C LYS A 169 24.28 4.25 -14.71
N PHE A 170 23.44 3.22 -14.88
CA PHE A 170 22.50 2.75 -13.86
C PHE A 170 22.99 1.51 -13.09
N PHE A 171 23.73 0.61 -13.75
CA PHE A 171 24.22 -0.63 -13.16
C PHE A 171 24.95 -0.46 -11.82
N PRO A 172 25.85 0.53 -11.65
CA PRO A 172 26.51 0.77 -10.37
C PRO A 172 25.54 0.99 -9.18
N HIS A 173 24.32 1.46 -9.45
CA HIS A 173 23.33 1.83 -8.44
C HIS A 173 22.34 0.73 -8.09
N PHE A 174 22.29 -0.39 -8.83
CA PHE A 174 21.25 -1.41 -8.68
C PHE A 174 21.28 -2.20 -7.35
N ASN A 175 22.37 -2.09 -6.58
CA ASN A 175 22.42 -2.64 -5.22
C ASN A 175 21.71 -1.74 -4.18
N GLU A 176 21.32 -0.53 -4.56
CA GLU A 176 20.71 0.46 -3.67
C GLU A 176 19.44 1.10 -4.22
N LYS A 177 19.26 1.03 -5.54
CA LYS A 177 18.18 1.67 -6.30
C LYS A 177 17.44 0.66 -7.15
N ALA A 178 16.13 0.80 -7.21
CA ALA A 178 15.28 0.06 -8.14
C ALA A 178 15.41 0.62 -9.57
N LEU A 179 14.92 -0.16 -10.55
CA LEU A 179 14.72 0.30 -11.92
C LEU A 179 13.23 0.32 -12.25
N GLY A 180 12.71 1.48 -12.62
CA GLY A 180 11.35 1.64 -13.12
C GLY A 180 11.35 1.83 -14.63
N MET A 181 10.53 1.06 -15.34
CA MET A 181 10.36 1.17 -16.78
C MET A 181 8.92 1.55 -17.10
N HIS A 182 8.71 2.72 -17.71
CA HIS A 182 7.39 3.17 -18.17
C HIS A 182 7.37 3.26 -19.69
N GLY A 183 6.24 3.04 -20.33
CA GLY A 183 6.14 3.37 -21.76
C GLY A 183 5.03 2.67 -22.51
N VAL A 184 4.85 2.99 -23.79
CA VAL A 184 3.84 2.35 -24.62
C VAL A 184 4.10 0.83 -24.78
N PRO A 185 3.07 0.01 -25.05
CA PRO A 185 3.26 -1.42 -25.32
C PRO A 185 4.21 -1.68 -26.51
N ASN A 186 4.80 -2.87 -26.56
CA ASN A 186 5.64 -3.38 -27.67
C ASN A 186 6.97 -2.66 -27.96
N VAL A 187 7.40 -1.68 -27.16
CA VAL A 187 8.74 -1.05 -27.29
C VAL A 187 9.90 -1.89 -26.72
N GLY A 188 9.60 -3.09 -26.22
CA GLY A 188 10.61 -4.02 -25.68
C GLY A 188 10.96 -3.83 -24.20
N LYS A 189 10.09 -3.20 -23.39
CA LYS A 189 10.30 -3.03 -21.94
C LYS A 189 10.47 -4.36 -21.20
N THR A 190 9.54 -5.30 -21.38
CA THR A 190 9.57 -6.62 -20.74
C THR A 190 10.82 -7.42 -21.08
N PRO A 191 11.23 -7.58 -22.36
CA PRO A 191 12.49 -8.27 -22.64
C PRO A 191 13.68 -7.51 -22.07
N LEU A 192 13.72 -6.17 -22.12
CA LEU A 192 14.80 -5.40 -21.48
C LEU A 192 14.88 -5.65 -19.96
N ALA A 193 13.75 -5.64 -19.25
CA ALA A 193 13.71 -5.94 -17.82
C ALA A 193 14.27 -7.34 -17.52
N ARG A 194 13.93 -8.34 -18.35
CA ARG A 194 14.50 -9.70 -18.24
C ARG A 194 15.99 -9.73 -18.54
N ILE A 195 16.46 -9.04 -19.58
CA ILE A 195 17.90 -8.96 -19.91
C ILE A 195 18.68 -8.39 -18.73
N VAL A 196 18.24 -7.25 -18.19
CA VAL A 196 18.92 -6.60 -17.05
C VAL A 196 18.86 -7.49 -15.81
N ALA A 197 17.72 -8.15 -15.56
CA ALA A 197 17.58 -9.12 -14.48
C ALA A 197 18.57 -10.31 -14.60
N MET A 198 18.73 -10.86 -15.81
CA MET A 198 19.66 -11.96 -16.09
C MET A 198 21.13 -11.51 -15.99
N ALA A 199 21.46 -10.30 -16.44
CA ALA A 199 22.81 -9.75 -16.30
C ALA A 199 23.18 -9.52 -14.82
N MET A 200 22.20 -9.16 -13.98
CA MET A 200 22.36 -8.98 -12.54
C MET A 200 22.30 -10.28 -11.73
N SER A 201 22.12 -11.46 -12.38
CA SER A 201 21.69 -12.77 -11.84
C SER A 201 22.40 -13.37 -10.61
N ARG A 202 23.27 -12.63 -9.92
CA ARG A 202 23.79 -13.02 -8.61
C ARG A 202 22.69 -13.11 -7.54
N ASP A 203 21.60 -12.34 -7.64
CA ASP A 203 20.69 -12.11 -6.49
C ASP A 203 19.19 -12.34 -6.72
N ARG A 204 18.74 -13.13 -7.71
CA ARG A 204 17.30 -13.43 -7.97
C ARG A 204 16.41 -12.18 -7.92
N PRO A 205 16.47 -11.31 -8.94
CA PRO A 205 15.73 -10.06 -8.90
C PRO A 205 14.21 -10.24 -8.81
N ASP A 206 13.55 -9.28 -8.17
CA ASP A 206 12.09 -9.19 -8.14
C ASP A 206 11.58 -8.26 -9.24
N ILE A 207 10.60 -8.73 -10.02
CA ILE A 207 10.00 -7.98 -11.13
C ILE A 207 8.49 -7.84 -10.89
N PHE A 208 8.04 -6.59 -10.77
CA PHE A 208 6.63 -6.21 -10.86
C PHE A 208 6.31 -5.88 -12.33
N ASP A 209 5.94 -6.89 -13.11
CA ASP A 209 5.63 -6.76 -14.54
C ASP A 209 4.11 -6.71 -14.78
N ASP A 210 3.68 -5.94 -15.79
CA ASP A 210 2.29 -5.76 -16.23
C ASP A 210 1.26 -5.37 -15.15
N GLY A 211 1.71 -4.92 -13.97
CA GLY A 211 0.83 -4.42 -12.93
C GLY A 211 0.42 -2.96 -13.14
N THR A 212 -0.78 -2.60 -12.71
CA THR A 212 -1.26 -1.21 -12.67
C THR A 212 -0.61 -0.47 -11.51
N LEU A 213 0.39 0.38 -11.79
CA LEU A 213 1.17 1.08 -10.75
C LEU A 213 0.29 2.09 -10.02
N SER A 214 -0.62 2.76 -10.75
CA SER A 214 -1.57 3.72 -10.18
C SER A 214 -2.56 3.12 -9.16
N GLU A 215 -2.76 1.80 -9.17
CA GLU A 215 -3.58 1.10 -8.19
C GLU A 215 -2.80 0.73 -6.92
N GLN A 216 -1.46 0.82 -6.94
CA GLN A 216 -0.64 0.47 -5.80
C GLN A 216 -0.53 1.64 -4.81
N PRO A 217 -0.82 1.43 -3.50
CA PRO A 217 -0.66 2.49 -2.51
C PRO A 217 0.79 3.03 -2.51
N PRO A 218 1.01 4.35 -2.37
CA PRO A 218 2.36 4.93 -2.42
C PRO A 218 3.33 4.31 -1.41
N ARG A 219 2.84 3.92 -0.21
CA ARG A 219 3.64 3.19 0.78
C ARG A 219 4.23 1.87 0.25
N LYS A 220 3.49 1.18 -0.63
CA LYS A 220 3.88 -0.10 -1.23
C LYS A 220 4.95 0.14 -2.28
N ILE A 221 4.75 1.10 -3.19
CA ILE A 221 5.74 1.45 -4.22
C ILE A 221 7.04 1.93 -3.56
N LYS A 222 6.96 2.79 -2.53
CA LYS A 222 8.13 3.23 -1.77
C LYS A 222 8.88 2.07 -1.12
N GLY A 223 8.15 1.14 -0.49
CA GLY A 223 8.74 -0.04 0.14
C GLY A 223 9.38 -0.98 -0.88
N PHE A 224 8.71 -1.22 -2.01
CA PHE A 224 9.25 -1.98 -3.12
C PHE A 224 10.53 -1.31 -3.66
N CYS A 225 10.57 0.01 -3.86
CA CYS A 225 11.75 0.66 -4.40
C CYS A 225 12.93 0.77 -3.42
N ASP A 226 12.75 0.47 -2.13
CA ASP A 226 13.78 0.62 -1.10
C ASP A 226 14.75 -0.57 -1.06
N VAL A 227 15.58 -0.70 -2.10
CA VAL A 227 16.53 -1.82 -2.27
C VAL A 227 17.57 -1.88 -1.13
N GLY A 228 17.94 -0.72 -0.59
CA GLY A 228 18.89 -0.61 0.52
C GLY A 228 18.41 -1.18 1.86
N ASN A 229 17.14 -1.60 1.99
CA ASN A 229 16.59 -2.17 3.21
C ASN A 229 15.83 -3.48 2.93
N THR A 230 15.78 -4.36 3.93
CA THR A 230 14.84 -5.48 3.91
C THR A 230 13.43 -4.94 4.18
N VAL A 231 12.51 -5.14 3.24
CA VAL A 231 11.13 -4.66 3.37
C VAL A 231 10.16 -5.83 3.32
N LEU A 232 9.18 -5.81 4.23
CA LEU A 232 8.03 -6.71 4.21
C LEU A 232 6.79 -5.90 3.79
N THR A 233 6.20 -6.24 2.66
CA THR A 233 4.90 -5.68 2.26
C THR A 233 3.80 -6.71 2.50
N LYS A 234 2.68 -6.24 3.07
CA LYS A 234 1.49 -7.07 3.30
C LYS A 234 0.62 -7.05 2.05
N GLU A 235 0.60 -8.14 1.28
CA GLU A 235 -0.28 -8.28 0.11
C GLU A 235 -1.48 -9.16 0.43
N ARG A 236 -2.52 -9.05 -0.40
CA ARG A 236 -3.85 -9.64 -0.19
C ARG A 236 -3.84 -11.18 -0.10
N TRP A 237 -2.74 -11.83 -0.52
CA TRP A 237 -2.58 -13.30 -0.53
C TRP A 237 -1.17 -13.79 -0.10
N GLY A 238 -0.29 -12.93 0.42
CA GLY A 238 1.04 -13.31 0.90
C GLY A 238 1.82 -12.10 1.40
N ALA A 239 2.72 -12.28 2.38
CA ALA A 239 3.72 -11.24 2.63
C ALA A 239 4.83 -11.39 1.59
N ALA A 240 5.14 -10.34 0.85
CA ALA A 240 6.33 -10.32 0.03
C ALA A 240 7.50 -9.82 0.88
N LYS A 241 8.60 -10.58 0.90
CA LYS A 241 9.86 -10.18 1.53
C LYS A 241 10.81 -9.80 0.42
N PHE A 242 11.28 -8.56 0.48
CA PHE A 242 12.30 -8.06 -0.43
C PHE A 242 13.60 -7.92 0.36
N PRO A 243 14.52 -8.91 0.28
CA PRO A 243 15.87 -8.79 0.80
C PRO A 243 16.56 -7.46 0.45
N GLN A 244 17.43 -7.02 1.36
CA GLN A 244 18.33 -5.90 1.12
C GLN A 244 19.32 -6.26 0.00
N GLY A 245 19.60 -5.30 -0.89
CA GLY A 245 20.56 -5.46 -1.99
C GLY A 245 20.02 -6.26 -3.18
N GLN A 246 18.88 -6.92 -3.04
CA GLN A 246 18.21 -7.61 -4.14
C GLN A 246 17.65 -6.58 -5.12
N MET A 247 18.02 -6.72 -6.39
CA MET A 247 17.58 -5.82 -7.45
C MET A 247 16.06 -5.91 -7.67
N ARG A 248 15.42 -4.76 -7.88
CA ARG A 248 13.97 -4.63 -8.00
C ARG A 248 13.59 -3.85 -9.25
N PHE A 249 12.68 -4.43 -10.02
CA PHE A 249 12.17 -3.87 -11.26
C PHE A 249 10.67 -3.67 -11.16
N TYR A 250 10.17 -2.57 -11.71
CA TYR A 250 8.76 -2.48 -12.06
C TYR A 250 8.60 -1.97 -13.48
N VAL A 251 7.64 -2.55 -14.19
CA VAL A 251 7.32 -2.23 -15.57
C VAL A 251 5.86 -1.78 -15.64
N SER A 252 5.63 -0.59 -16.18
CA SER A 252 4.29 0.00 -16.31
C SER A 252 4.04 0.48 -17.74
N ASN A 253 2.79 0.34 -18.19
CA ASN A 253 2.32 0.89 -19.45
C ASN A 253 1.63 2.25 -19.30
N GLU A 254 1.53 2.76 -18.07
CA GLU A 254 0.85 4.01 -17.75
C GLU A 254 1.78 5.19 -18.08
N LEU A 255 1.43 5.94 -19.12
CA LEU A 255 2.06 7.20 -19.48
C LEU A 255 1.03 8.14 -20.13
N GLN A 256 1.32 9.43 -20.12
CA GLN A 256 0.59 10.45 -20.88
C GLN A 256 1.41 10.86 -22.11
N SER A 257 1.21 10.17 -23.23
CA SER A 257 1.96 10.41 -24.47
C SER A 257 1.75 11.83 -25.01
N GLU A 258 0.59 12.43 -24.77
CA GLU A 258 0.24 13.79 -25.24
C GLU A 258 1.02 14.89 -24.50
N ALA A 259 1.58 14.57 -23.33
CA ALA A 259 2.47 15.48 -22.59
C ALA A 259 3.90 15.50 -23.16
N GLU A 260 4.22 14.61 -24.11
CA GLU A 260 5.51 14.61 -24.79
C GLU A 260 5.69 15.88 -25.65
N PRO A 261 6.81 16.62 -25.48
CA PRO A 261 7.07 17.80 -26.31
C PRO A 261 7.19 17.45 -27.79
N LEU A 262 6.32 18.06 -28.63
CA LEU A 262 6.27 17.85 -30.08
C LEU A 262 7.56 18.22 -30.84
N SER A 263 8.37 19.12 -30.26
CA SER A 263 9.51 19.69 -30.97
C SER A 263 10.72 18.74 -30.93
N ARG A 264 11.01 18.08 -32.06
CA ARG A 264 12.28 17.34 -32.27
C ARG A 264 13.53 18.21 -32.17
N SER A 265 13.40 19.53 -32.27
CA SER A 265 14.51 20.48 -32.17
C SER A 265 14.86 20.90 -30.74
N SER A 266 14.10 20.45 -29.73
CA SER A 266 14.24 20.90 -28.34
C SER A 266 15.29 20.11 -27.54
N GLY A 267 16.52 19.99 -28.03
CA GLY A 267 17.67 19.45 -27.27
C GLY A 267 17.54 18.01 -26.73
N ASN A 268 18.62 17.55 -26.10
CA ASN A 268 18.75 16.18 -25.56
C ASN A 268 18.20 16.03 -24.13
N SER A 269 17.41 16.99 -23.63
CA SER A 269 16.80 16.91 -22.30
C SER A 269 15.49 17.68 -22.19
N ILE A 270 14.68 17.35 -21.19
CA ILE A 270 13.45 18.06 -20.83
C ILE A 270 13.47 18.48 -19.35
N SER A 271 12.62 19.43 -19.00
CA SER A 271 12.48 19.87 -17.61
C SER A 271 11.92 18.76 -16.73
N HIS A 272 12.25 18.77 -15.43
CA HIS A 272 11.70 17.84 -14.45
C HIS A 272 10.16 17.86 -14.46
N LYS A 273 9.58 19.05 -14.53
CA LYS A 273 8.12 19.26 -14.54
C LYS A 273 7.47 18.54 -15.71
N THR A 274 7.97 18.77 -16.93
CA THR A 274 7.48 18.12 -18.15
C THR A 274 7.62 16.60 -18.06
N PHE A 275 8.73 16.10 -17.50
CA PHE A 275 8.90 14.66 -17.31
C PHE A 275 7.87 14.07 -16.33
N LEU A 276 7.51 14.79 -15.27
CA LEU A 276 6.45 14.35 -14.35
C LEU A 276 5.06 14.40 -14.98
N GLU A 277 4.80 15.34 -15.89
CA GLU A 277 3.54 15.38 -16.66
C GLU A 277 3.38 14.13 -17.54
N ILE A 278 4.47 13.66 -18.18
CA ILE A 278 4.46 12.39 -18.94
C ILE A 278 4.14 11.18 -18.04
N LEU A 279 4.57 11.21 -16.78
CA LEU A 279 4.36 10.11 -15.82
C LEU A 279 3.10 10.26 -14.96
N GLU A 280 2.29 11.30 -15.15
CA GLU A 280 1.13 11.57 -14.30
C GLU A 280 0.21 10.34 -14.15
N PRO A 281 -0.14 9.60 -15.21
CA PRO A 281 -1.04 8.44 -15.10
C PRO A 281 -0.46 7.26 -14.32
N ALA A 282 0.86 7.20 -14.13
CA ALA A 282 1.50 6.11 -13.40
C ALA A 282 1.33 6.23 -11.88
N TRP A 283 0.87 7.39 -11.38
CA TRP A 283 0.69 7.64 -9.96
C TRP A 283 -0.77 7.48 -9.57
N MET A 284 -1.01 6.96 -8.36
CA MET A 284 -2.34 6.94 -7.78
C MET A 284 -2.88 8.36 -7.68
N LYS A 285 -4.13 8.59 -8.12
CA LYS A 285 -4.75 9.92 -8.04
C LYS A 285 -4.72 10.46 -6.60
N GLY A 286 -4.26 11.69 -6.45
CA GLY A 286 -4.10 12.34 -5.14
C GLY A 286 -2.80 11.98 -4.40
N THR A 287 -1.88 11.25 -5.03
CA THR A 287 -0.54 11.04 -4.46
C THR A 287 0.16 12.38 -4.29
N GLY A 288 0.64 12.64 -3.06
CA GLY A 288 1.37 13.87 -2.76
C GLY A 288 2.74 13.90 -3.42
N VAL A 289 3.24 15.11 -3.71
CA VAL A 289 4.58 15.32 -4.29
C VAL A 289 5.68 14.66 -3.45
N SER A 290 5.56 14.68 -2.13
CA SER A 290 6.52 14.05 -1.22
C SER A 290 6.62 12.52 -1.41
N ASP A 291 5.52 11.85 -1.72
CA ASP A 291 5.48 10.42 -1.98
C ASP A 291 6.11 10.09 -3.34
N ILE A 292 5.81 10.89 -4.37
CA ILE A 292 6.42 10.77 -5.71
C ILE A 292 7.94 10.98 -5.59
N THR A 293 8.40 12.06 -4.95
CA THR A 293 9.82 12.32 -4.71
C THR A 293 10.49 11.17 -3.95
N ALA A 294 9.78 10.56 -3.00
CA ALA A 294 10.28 9.41 -2.26
C ALA A 294 10.44 8.15 -3.13
N VAL A 295 9.64 7.96 -4.17
CA VAL A 295 9.88 6.89 -5.17
C VAL A 295 11.06 7.30 -6.07
N LEU A 296 11.05 8.52 -6.59
CA LEU A 296 12.07 9.05 -7.51
C LEU A 296 13.51 9.07 -6.95
N LYS A 297 13.69 9.19 -5.63
CA LYS A 297 15.01 9.12 -4.98
C LYS A 297 15.57 7.69 -4.85
N ARG A 298 14.69 6.69 -5.03
CA ARG A 298 14.98 5.26 -4.89
C ARG A 298 15.02 4.52 -6.22
N THR A 299 14.61 5.18 -7.30
CA THR A 299 14.40 4.51 -8.58
C THR A 299 15.09 5.26 -9.71
N CYS A 300 15.92 4.55 -10.47
CA CYS A 300 16.34 4.98 -11.80
C CYS A 300 15.19 4.72 -12.77
N LEU A 301 14.82 5.69 -13.59
CA LEU A 301 13.69 5.55 -14.51
C LEU A 301 14.17 5.49 -15.96
N LEU A 302 13.58 4.57 -16.72
CA LEU A 302 13.54 4.56 -18.17
C LEU A 302 12.09 4.79 -18.61
N VAL A 303 11.86 5.78 -19.46
CA VAL A 303 10.52 6.05 -20.01
C VAL A 303 10.59 6.00 -21.53
N PHE A 304 9.83 5.08 -22.11
CA PHE A 304 9.80 4.78 -23.54
C PHE A 304 8.53 5.38 -24.15
N THR A 305 8.68 6.46 -24.91
CA THR A 305 7.58 7.07 -25.67
C THR A 305 7.62 6.62 -27.13
N ASP A 306 6.80 7.23 -27.98
CA ASP A 306 6.85 7.00 -29.41
C ASP A 306 8.12 7.51 -30.08
N ASN A 307 8.78 8.51 -29.48
CA ASN A 307 9.88 9.23 -30.12
C ASN A 307 11.18 9.13 -29.34
N TYR A 308 11.14 8.92 -28.03
CA TYR A 308 12.33 9.01 -27.20
C TYR A 308 12.39 7.94 -26.12
N ILE A 309 13.61 7.66 -25.69
CA ILE A 309 13.90 7.04 -24.39
C ILE A 309 14.38 8.14 -23.45
N TYR A 310 13.59 8.45 -22.44
CA TYR A 310 14.01 9.32 -21.34
C TYR A 310 14.67 8.48 -20.26
N TYR A 311 15.74 9.00 -19.66
CA TYR A 311 16.40 8.34 -18.56
C TYR A 311 16.71 9.31 -17.44
N ARG A 312 16.31 8.91 -16.23
CA ARG A 312 16.42 9.73 -15.02
C ARG A 312 17.14 8.94 -13.92
N PRO A 313 18.32 9.38 -13.46
CA PRO A 313 18.96 8.80 -12.28
C PRO A 313 18.10 8.93 -11.02
N ALA A 314 18.29 8.01 -10.07
CA ALA A 314 17.63 8.08 -8.77
C ALA A 314 18.11 9.29 -7.96
N THR A 315 17.22 10.25 -7.68
CA THR A 315 17.53 11.47 -6.91
C THR A 315 16.26 12.11 -6.37
N ASP A 316 16.36 12.82 -5.26
CA ASP A 316 15.27 13.64 -4.70
C ASP A 316 15.22 15.05 -5.32
N LYS A 317 16.25 15.43 -6.08
CA LYS A 317 16.35 16.74 -6.72
C LYS A 317 15.49 16.81 -7.98
N GLN A 318 15.04 18.02 -8.28
CA GLN A 318 14.55 18.35 -9.63
C GLN A 318 15.77 18.42 -10.55
N VAL A 319 15.75 17.63 -11.61
CA VAL A 319 16.84 17.52 -12.58
C VAL A 319 16.30 17.63 -13.99
N TRP A 320 17.12 18.15 -14.91
CA TRP A 320 16.87 17.97 -16.33
C TRP A 320 16.96 16.48 -16.66
N VAL A 321 15.98 15.97 -17.38
CA VAL A 321 15.90 14.55 -17.73
C VAL A 321 16.42 14.38 -19.14
N GLU A 322 17.51 13.63 -19.29
CA GLU A 322 18.11 13.35 -20.57
C GLU A 322 17.21 12.42 -21.40
N ARG A 323 17.28 12.56 -22.73
CA ARG A 323 16.56 11.72 -23.67
C ARG A 323 17.39 11.39 -24.90
N ILE A 324 17.15 10.21 -25.47
CA ILE A 324 17.70 9.80 -26.76
C ILE A 324 16.55 9.55 -27.73
N LEU A 325 16.75 9.92 -29.00
CA LEU A 325 15.78 9.67 -30.05
C LEU A 325 15.71 8.15 -30.30
N LEU A 326 14.49 7.60 -30.30
CA LEU A 326 14.24 6.24 -30.76
C LEU A 326 14.39 6.20 -32.29
N ASP A 327 14.94 5.10 -32.78
CA ASP A 327 14.98 4.84 -34.21
C ASP A 327 13.57 4.53 -34.75
N ASP A 328 13.46 4.35 -36.07
CA ASP A 328 12.19 4.05 -36.72
C ASP A 328 11.60 2.69 -36.27
N SER A 329 12.40 1.81 -35.66
CA SER A 329 11.92 0.53 -35.13
C SER A 329 11.10 0.71 -33.85
N LYS A 330 11.25 1.84 -33.15
CA LYS A 330 10.63 2.13 -31.84
C LYS A 330 10.84 1.02 -30.82
N SER A 331 11.93 0.27 -30.95
CA SER A 331 12.24 -0.90 -30.13
C SER A 331 13.59 -0.70 -29.45
N VAL A 332 13.68 -1.09 -28.18
CA VAL A 332 14.96 -1.15 -27.46
C VAL A 332 15.80 -2.37 -27.85
N LEU A 333 15.15 -3.39 -28.42
CA LEU A 333 15.82 -4.55 -28.96
C LEU A 333 16.40 -4.18 -30.33
N ARG A 334 17.64 -4.61 -30.56
CA ARG A 334 18.24 -4.55 -31.90
C ARG A 334 17.37 -5.28 -32.91
N GLN A 335 17.39 -4.79 -34.15
CA GLN A 335 16.60 -5.38 -35.24
C GLN A 335 16.86 -6.89 -35.42
N SER A 336 18.11 -7.33 -35.23
CA SER A 336 18.51 -8.75 -35.31
C SER A 336 17.96 -9.62 -34.17
N SER A 337 17.55 -9.00 -33.07
CA SER A 337 17.14 -9.68 -31.83
C SER A 337 15.63 -9.91 -31.74
N GLY A 338 14.84 -9.12 -32.48
CA GLY A 338 13.38 -9.27 -32.59
C GLY A 338 12.95 -10.70 -32.97
N PRO A 339 13.52 -11.33 -34.02
CA PRO A 339 13.21 -12.71 -34.37
C PRO A 339 13.48 -13.72 -33.24
N LYS A 340 14.62 -13.59 -32.53
CA LYS A 340 14.96 -14.46 -31.39
C LYS A 340 13.92 -14.33 -30.28
N TYR A 341 13.51 -13.11 -29.94
CA TYR A 341 12.48 -12.88 -28.92
C TYR A 341 11.12 -13.45 -29.32
N ASN A 342 10.73 -13.30 -30.59
CA ASN A 342 9.47 -13.83 -31.08
C ASN A 342 9.44 -15.36 -31.03
N GLN A 343 10.54 -16.04 -31.37
CA GLN A 343 10.67 -17.49 -31.20
C GLN A 343 10.53 -17.89 -29.72
N TYR A 344 11.16 -17.15 -28.80
CA TYR A 344 10.99 -17.39 -27.37
C TYR A 344 9.53 -17.29 -26.93
N ARG A 345 8.80 -16.28 -27.40
CA ARG A 345 7.38 -16.09 -27.08
C ARG A 345 6.50 -17.22 -27.61
N THR A 346 6.87 -17.88 -28.71
CA THR A 346 6.11 -19.01 -29.27
C THR A 346 6.46 -20.36 -28.65
N GLY A 347 7.28 -20.38 -27.59
CA GLY A 347 7.64 -21.60 -26.86
C GLY A 347 8.98 -22.20 -27.27
N TYR A 348 9.65 -21.67 -28.30
CA TYR A 348 10.98 -22.14 -28.66
C TYR A 348 11.99 -21.70 -27.59
N ARG A 349 12.74 -22.64 -27.04
CA ARG A 349 13.77 -22.37 -26.03
C ARG A 349 15.13 -22.63 -26.64
N ALA A 350 15.88 -21.56 -26.89
CA ALA A 350 17.28 -21.64 -27.23
C ALA A 350 18.08 -20.97 -26.11
N PRO A 351 19.25 -21.53 -25.74
CA PRO A 351 20.15 -20.84 -24.84
C PRO A 351 20.64 -19.53 -25.48
N ALA A 352 21.05 -18.58 -24.64
CA ALA A 352 21.79 -17.41 -25.10
C ALA A 352 23.09 -17.83 -25.80
N ASP A 353 23.54 -17.02 -26.77
CA ASP A 353 24.81 -17.25 -27.46
C ASP A 353 25.97 -17.19 -26.45
N PRO A 354 26.81 -18.23 -26.32
CA PRO A 354 27.93 -18.24 -25.38
C PRO A 354 28.87 -17.04 -25.53
N ALA A 355 29.08 -16.54 -26.75
CA ALA A 355 29.91 -15.36 -26.99
C ALA A 355 29.25 -14.09 -26.45
N HIS A 356 27.92 -13.98 -26.55
CA HIS A 356 27.18 -12.87 -25.97
C HIS A 356 27.24 -12.91 -24.44
N VAL A 357 27.10 -14.09 -23.83
CA VAL A 357 27.19 -14.27 -22.38
C VAL A 357 28.59 -13.91 -21.86
N GLU A 358 29.64 -14.31 -22.57
CA GLU A 358 31.02 -13.96 -22.19
C GLU A 358 31.27 -12.45 -22.30
N TRP A 359 30.80 -11.83 -23.39
CA TRP A 359 30.87 -10.38 -23.54
C TRP A 359 30.11 -9.67 -22.42
N GLU A 360 28.89 -10.11 -22.10
CA GLU A 360 28.05 -9.54 -21.06
C GLU A 360 28.75 -9.61 -19.70
N ARG A 361 29.35 -10.76 -19.37
CA ARG A 361 30.11 -10.95 -18.14
C ARG A 361 31.30 -9.98 -18.06
N ALA A 362 32.08 -9.86 -19.13
CA ALA A 362 33.24 -8.97 -19.17
C ALA A 362 32.84 -7.49 -19.07
N TRP A 363 31.79 -7.10 -19.78
CA TRP A 363 31.23 -5.75 -19.73
C TRP A 363 30.68 -5.41 -18.35
N MET A 364 29.89 -6.32 -17.75
CA MET A 364 29.37 -6.16 -16.40
C MET A 364 30.48 -6.03 -15.37
N ALA A 365 31.55 -6.83 -15.46
CA ALA A 365 32.71 -6.69 -14.59
C ALA A 365 33.34 -5.29 -14.71
N SER A 366 33.59 -4.82 -15.95
CA SER A 366 34.11 -3.48 -16.22
C SER A 366 33.23 -2.37 -15.63
N VAL A 367 31.91 -2.42 -15.85
CA VAL A 367 30.98 -1.39 -15.36
C VAL A 367 30.88 -1.40 -13.85
N MET A 368 30.87 -2.57 -13.23
CA MET A 368 30.75 -2.70 -11.78
C MET A 368 32.06 -2.40 -11.03
N ASP A 369 33.21 -2.60 -11.66
CA ASP A 369 34.53 -2.24 -11.12
C ASP A 369 34.80 -0.73 -11.23
N ASN A 370 34.24 -0.06 -12.24
CA ASN A 370 34.31 1.40 -12.42
C ASN A 370 33.39 2.19 -11.47
N ARG A 371 33.08 1.64 -10.29
CA ARG A 371 32.44 2.36 -9.18
C ARG A 371 33.43 3.40 -8.63
N GLY A 372 33.56 4.51 -9.34
CA GLY A 372 34.31 5.69 -8.92
C GLY A 372 33.78 6.30 -7.64
#